data_AF-A0A7R8HBQ9-F1
#
_entry.id   AF-A0A7R8HBQ9-F1
#
_cell.length_a   1.000
_cell.length_b   1.000
_cell.length_c   1.000
_cell.angle_alpha   90.00
_cell.angle_beta   90.00
_cell.angle_gamma   90.00
#
_symmetry.space_group_name_H-M   'P 1'
#
loop_
_entity.id
_entity.type
_entity.pdbx_description
1 polymer ?
#
loop_
_entity_poly.entity_id
_entity_poly.type
_entity_poly.pdbx_seq_one_letter_code
_entity_poly.pdbx_strand_id
1 'polypeptide(L)'
;MELHVQKALLTELNKSEKDVQIKGVKETSGSKKGDNFICKIKAISVEAEIEGEVRTFEYMCKSIDESKSEMMKKWHIFERECRFYLDLLPLLGEGLKVPRPYYVSNEQGVIFMENLCKKKICSLLRKN
;
A
#
# COMPACT_ATOMS: atom_id res chain seq x y z
N MET A 1 -3.59 -11.84 -0.65
CA MET A 1 -2.51 -10.84 -0.53
C MET A 1 -1.68 -10.75 -1.80
N GLU A 2 -1.16 -11.87 -2.29
CA GLU A 2 -0.25 -11.94 -3.46
C GLU A 2 -0.77 -11.21 -4.71
N LEU A 3 -2.05 -11.40 -5.08
CA LEU A 3 -2.69 -10.66 -6.18
C LEU A 3 -2.60 -9.14 -6.00
N HIS A 4 -2.84 -8.62 -4.79
CA HIS A 4 -2.82 -7.18 -4.53
C HIS A 4 -1.39 -6.62 -4.54
N VAL A 5 -0.43 -7.40 -4.04
CA VAL A 5 1.00 -7.09 -4.14
C VAL A 5 1.42 -6.97 -5.58
N GLN A 6 1.05 -7.95 -6.42
CA GLN A 6 1.36 -7.93 -7.84
C GLN A 6 0.79 -6.69 -8.52
N LYS A 7 -0.49 -6.36 -8.30
CA LYS A 7 -1.09 -5.14 -8.85
C LYS A 7 -0.38 -3.86 -8.40
N ALA A 8 -0.07 -3.74 -7.11
CA ALA A 8 0.65 -2.58 -6.59
C ALA A 8 2.04 -2.42 -7.23
N LEU A 9 2.77 -3.53 -7.34
CA LEU A 9 4.12 -3.57 -7.91
C LEU A 9 4.13 -3.21 -9.41
N LEU A 10 3.18 -3.74 -10.18
CA LEU A 10 3.06 -3.42 -11.61
C LEU A 10 2.71 -1.95 -11.82
N THR A 11 1.84 -1.37 -10.98
CA THR A 11 1.54 0.07 -11.01
C THR A 11 2.76 0.91 -10.67
N GLU A 12 3.51 0.57 -9.61
CA GLU A 12 4.73 1.32 -9.22
C GLU A 12 5.78 1.30 -10.34
N LEU A 13 5.98 0.14 -10.96
CA LEU A 13 6.99 -0.05 -11.99
C LEU A 13 6.54 0.36 -13.39
N ASN A 14 5.24 0.59 -13.60
CA ASN A 14 4.63 0.75 -14.92
C ASN A 14 5.04 -0.39 -15.88
N LYS A 15 4.98 -1.64 -15.40
CA LYS A 15 5.39 -2.86 -16.11
C LYS A 15 4.24 -3.85 -16.24
N SER A 16 4.41 -4.86 -17.09
CA SER A 16 3.45 -5.94 -17.26
C SER A 16 3.86 -7.19 -16.47
N GLU A 17 2.92 -8.12 -16.25
CA GLU A 17 3.12 -9.32 -15.43
C GLU A 17 4.30 -10.19 -15.89
N LYS A 18 4.57 -10.23 -17.20
CA LYS A 18 5.68 -11.00 -17.78
C LYS A 18 7.06 -10.42 -17.46
N ASP A 19 7.14 -9.15 -17.05
CA ASP A 19 8.39 -8.43 -16.82
C ASP A 19 8.83 -8.49 -15.35
N VAL A 20 8.01 -9.07 -14.47
CA VAL A 20 8.19 -9.04 -13.02
C VAL A 20 7.93 -10.42 -12.42
N GLN A 21 8.93 -10.99 -11.76
CA GLN A 21 8.77 -12.23 -11.01
C GLN A 21 8.88 -11.98 -9.51
N ILE A 22 7.80 -12.13 -8.77
CA ILE A 22 7.83 -12.05 -7.31
C ILE A 22 8.56 -13.29 -6.75
N LYS A 23 9.59 -13.06 -5.93
CA LYS A 23 10.40 -14.10 -5.28
C LYS A 23 9.98 -14.32 -3.82
N GLY A 24 9.46 -13.30 -3.16
CA GLY A 24 9.01 -13.40 -1.78
C GLY A 24 8.19 -12.21 -1.32
N VAL A 25 7.27 -12.47 -0.39
CA VAL A 25 6.47 -11.44 0.28
C VAL A 25 6.55 -11.67 1.79
N LYS A 26 6.95 -10.64 2.53
CA LYS A 26 7.02 -10.64 3.99
C LYS A 26 6.04 -9.61 4.54
N GLU A 27 5.20 -10.03 5.47
CA GLU A 27 4.23 -9.17 6.15
C GLU A 27 4.65 -8.94 7.60
N THR A 28 4.60 -7.69 8.04
CA THR A 28 4.83 -7.32 9.44
C THR A 28 3.73 -6.37 9.92
N SER A 29 3.63 -6.17 11.23
CA SER A 29 2.68 -5.19 11.78
C SER A 29 3.02 -3.80 11.25
N GLY A 30 2.05 -3.14 10.61
CA GLY A 30 2.21 -1.76 10.12
C GLY A 30 1.83 -0.70 11.15
N SER A 31 1.37 -1.13 12.34
CA SER A 31 0.93 -0.23 13.41
C SER A 31 1.42 -0.70 14.77
N LYS A 32 1.35 0.18 15.77
CA LYS A 32 1.49 -0.22 17.17
C LYS A 32 0.14 -0.76 17.68
N LYS A 33 0.19 -1.44 18.83
CA LYS A 33 -1.00 -1.92 19.53
C LYS A 33 -1.87 -0.72 19.94
N GLY A 34 -3.10 -0.67 19.45
CA GLY A 34 -4.07 0.41 19.74
C GLY A 34 -4.29 1.41 18.61
N ASP A 35 -3.39 1.49 17.61
CA ASP A 35 -3.49 2.46 16.50
C ASP A 35 -4.56 2.10 15.45
N ASN A 36 -4.97 0.83 15.41
CA ASN A 36 -5.77 0.23 14.34
C ASN A 36 -7.16 -0.21 14.85
N PHE A 37 -7.98 0.73 15.29
CA PHE A 37 -9.29 0.42 15.87
C PHE A 37 -10.29 -0.15 14.86
N ILE A 38 -10.25 0.34 13.61
CA ILE A 38 -11.26 0.04 12.59
C ILE A 38 -10.70 -0.77 11.41
N CYS A 39 -9.44 -0.58 11.05
CA CYS A 39 -8.81 -1.24 9.90
C CYS A 39 -7.56 -2.01 10.34
N LYS A 40 -7.17 -3.03 9.57
CA LYS A 40 -5.86 -3.66 9.70
C LYS A 40 -4.85 -2.90 8.86
N ILE A 41 -3.68 -2.64 9.43
CA ILE A 41 -2.55 -2.05 8.73
C ILE A 41 -1.33 -2.98 8.85
N LYS A 42 -0.75 -3.33 7.70
CA LYS A 42 0.43 -4.18 7.57
C LYS A 42 1.52 -3.47 6.78
N ALA A 43 2.77 -3.65 7.18
CA ALA A 43 3.92 -3.31 6.35
C ALA A 43 4.28 -4.55 5.52
N ILE A 44 4.43 -4.37 4.22
CA ILE A 44 4.66 -5.44 3.24
C ILE A 44 5.99 -5.18 2.56
N SER A 45 6.91 -6.15 2.66
CA SER A 45 8.19 -6.15 1.94
C SER A 45 8.14 -7.20 0.84
N VAL A 46 8.46 -6.80 -0.38
CA VAL A 46 8.31 -7.63 -1.59
C VAL A 46 9.66 -7.73 -2.27
N GLU A 47 10.18 -8.93 -2.41
CA GLU A 47 11.36 -9.22 -3.22
C GLU A 47 10.89 -9.67 -4.61
N ALA A 48 11.33 -8.98 -5.66
CA ALA A 48 10.96 -9.28 -7.04
C ALA A 48 12.17 -9.20 -7.96
N GLU A 49 12.25 -10.11 -8.93
CA GLU A 49 13.23 -10.07 -10.01
C GLU A 49 12.64 -9.32 -11.21
N ILE A 50 13.40 -8.35 -11.69
CA ILE A 50 13.03 -7.47 -12.80
C ILE A 50 14.27 -7.35 -13.68
N GLU A 51 14.17 -7.75 -14.95
CA GLU A 51 15.29 -7.65 -15.91
C GLU A 51 16.57 -8.36 -15.42
N GLY A 52 16.43 -9.46 -14.67
CA GLY A 52 17.55 -10.23 -14.11
C GLY A 52 18.11 -9.69 -12.78
N GLU A 53 17.58 -8.58 -12.26
CA GLU A 53 17.99 -8.02 -10.97
C GLU A 53 16.92 -8.24 -9.90
N VAL A 54 17.32 -8.73 -8.72
CA VAL A 54 16.44 -8.83 -7.56
C VAL A 54 16.40 -7.49 -6.82
N ARG A 55 15.20 -6.94 -6.66
CA ARG A 55 14.93 -5.67 -5.97
C ARG A 55 13.90 -5.86 -4.87
N THR A 56 13.95 -5.01 -3.84
CA THR A 56 13.00 -5.01 -2.72
C THR A 56 12.12 -3.77 -2.75
N PHE A 57 10.82 -3.97 -2.59
CA PHE A 57 9.78 -2.94 -2.57
C PHE A 57 9.05 -2.96 -1.23
N GLU A 58 8.67 -1.78 -0.75
CA GLU A 58 8.10 -1.61 0.58
C GLU A 58 6.77 -0.87 0.50
N TYR A 59 5.71 -1.52 0.97
CA TYR A 59 4.36 -1.00 0.95
C TYR A 59 3.77 -0.94 2.35
N MET A 60 2.79 -0.06 2.50
CA MET A 60 1.80 -0.12 3.56
C MET A 60 0.49 -0.60 2.98
N CYS A 61 -0.06 -1.68 3.54
CA CYS A 61 -1.33 -2.24 3.18
C CYS A 61 -2.35 -1.93 4.28
N LYS A 62 -3.42 -1.22 3.93
CA LYS A 62 -4.60 -1.03 4.77
C LYS A 62 -5.72 -1.90 4.24
N SER A 63 -6.33 -2.70 5.11
CA SER A 63 -7.45 -3.55 4.75
C SER A 63 -8.58 -3.50 5.79
N ILE A 64 -9.77 -3.89 5.36
CA ILE A 64 -10.92 -4.08 6.25
C ILE A 64 -10.56 -5.10 7.34
N ASP A 65 -10.92 -4.79 8.58
CA ASP A 65 -10.97 -5.79 9.64
C ASP A 65 -12.30 -6.52 9.57
N GLU A 66 -12.28 -7.82 9.28
CA GLU A 66 -13.48 -8.66 9.19
C GLU A 66 -14.36 -8.55 10.45
N SER A 67 -13.75 -8.44 11.63
CA SER A 67 -14.47 -8.28 12.91
C SER A 67 -15.20 -6.95 13.05
N LYS A 68 -14.87 -5.96 12.21
CA LYS A 68 -15.47 -4.62 12.16
C LYS A 68 -16.15 -4.33 10.82
N SER A 69 -16.23 -5.32 9.93
CA SER A 69 -16.64 -5.13 8.53
C SER A 69 -18.06 -4.55 8.40
N GLU A 70 -19.02 -5.00 9.22
CA GLU A 70 -20.38 -4.46 9.22
C GLU A 70 -20.42 -2.97 9.58
N MET A 71 -19.70 -2.58 10.63
CA MET A 71 -19.59 -1.18 11.05
C MET A 71 -18.93 -0.33 9.96
N MET A 72 -17.85 -0.84 9.36
CA MET A 72 -17.15 -0.17 8.27
C MET A 72 -18.03 0.06 7.05
N LYS A 73 -18.83 -0.95 6.67
CA LYS A 73 -19.81 -0.85 5.57
C LYS A 73 -20.90 0.14 5.91
N LYS A 74 -21.53 0.02 7.09
CA LYS A 74 -22.61 0.91 7.52
C LYS A 74 -22.21 2.39 7.51
N TRP A 75 -20.97 2.68 7.86
CA TRP A 75 -20.46 4.05 7.96
C TRP A 75 -19.65 4.49 6.73
N HIS A 76 -19.58 3.63 5.70
CA HIS A 76 -18.83 3.88 4.47
C HIS A 76 -17.37 4.30 4.71
N ILE A 77 -16.74 3.78 5.78
CA ILE A 77 -15.42 4.27 6.23
C ILE A 77 -14.35 3.98 5.18
N PHE A 78 -14.28 2.72 4.72
CA PHE A 78 -13.29 2.31 3.73
C PHE A 78 -13.55 2.95 2.37
N GLU A 79 -14.82 2.98 1.96
CA GLU A 79 -15.24 3.58 0.69
C GLU A 79 -14.83 5.05 0.60
N ARG A 80 -15.04 5.83 1.66
CA ARG A 80 -14.62 7.24 1.71
C ARG A 80 -13.11 7.39 1.55
N GLU A 81 -12.33 6.51 2.15
CA GLU A 81 -10.87 6.52 1.99
C GLU A 81 -10.44 6.13 0.58
N CYS A 82 -11.08 5.13 -0.04
CA CYS A 82 -10.86 4.82 -1.45
C CYS A 82 -11.16 6.03 -2.35
N ARG A 83 -12.29 6.69 -2.14
CA ARG A 83 -12.68 7.91 -2.89
C ARG A 83 -11.71 9.05 -2.67
N PHE A 84 -11.14 9.19 -1.47
CA PHE A 84 -10.08 10.16 -1.24
C PHE A 84 -8.88 9.89 -2.16
N TYR A 85 -8.38 8.67 -2.23
CA TYR A 85 -7.21 8.35 -3.05
C TYR A 85 -7.49 8.34 -4.56
N LEU A 86 -8.67 7.87 -4.98
CA LEU A 86 -9.03 7.73 -6.40
C LEU A 86 -9.59 9.00 -7.02
N ASP A 87 -10.44 9.73 -6.29
CA ASP A 87 -11.22 10.83 -6.86
C ASP A 87 -10.65 12.18 -6.41
N LEU A 88 -10.37 12.35 -5.11
CA LEU A 88 -10.03 13.65 -4.54
C LEU A 88 -8.55 13.98 -4.69
N LEU A 89 -7.66 13.06 -4.32
CA LEU A 89 -6.22 13.29 -4.30
C LEU A 89 -5.67 13.79 -5.66
N PRO A 90 -6.07 13.23 -6.82
CA PRO A 90 -5.63 13.74 -8.11
C PRO A 90 -6.03 15.20 -8.38
N LEU A 91 -7.12 15.67 -7.77
CA LEU A 91 -7.63 17.03 -7.95
C LEU A 91 -6.98 18.05 -7.01
N LEU A 92 -6.38 17.59 -5.90
CA LEU A 92 -5.79 18.46 -4.88
C LEU A 92 -4.41 19.03 -5.29
N GLY A 93 -3.86 18.60 -6.42
CA GLY A 93 -2.57 19.07 -6.94
C GLY A 93 -1.36 18.57 -6.14
N GLU A 94 -0.19 19.10 -6.47
CA GLU A 94 1.08 18.73 -5.83
C GLU A 94 1.30 19.47 -4.49
N GLY A 95 2.17 18.94 -3.63
CA GLY A 95 2.60 19.57 -2.38
C GLY A 95 1.95 19.02 -1.10
N LEU A 96 0.94 18.15 -1.22
CA LEU A 96 0.39 17.43 -0.08
C LEU A 96 1.31 16.30 0.39
N LYS A 97 1.53 16.22 1.71
CA LYS A 97 2.28 15.13 2.35
C LYS A 97 1.36 13.94 2.62
N VAL A 98 0.93 13.29 1.54
CA VAL A 98 0.06 12.11 1.57
C VAL A 98 0.80 10.89 0.99
N PRO A 99 0.55 9.68 1.49
CA PRO A 99 1.10 8.46 0.89
C PRO A 99 0.62 8.32 -0.55
N ARG A 100 1.53 8.01 -1.47
CA ARG A 100 1.15 7.65 -2.84
C ARG A 100 0.41 6.31 -2.83
N PRO A 101 -0.79 6.19 -3.41
CA PRO A 101 -1.43 4.90 -3.63
C PRO A 101 -0.82 4.17 -4.83
N TYR A 102 -0.64 2.87 -4.71
CA TYR A 102 -0.20 1.98 -5.81
C TYR A 102 -1.31 1.02 -6.25
N TYR A 103 -2.23 0.69 -5.34
CA TYR A 103 -3.42 -0.08 -5.66
C TYR A 103 -4.53 0.23 -4.65
N VAL A 104 -5.75 0.44 -5.14
CA VAL A 104 -6.93 0.72 -4.32
C VAL A 104 -8.07 -0.14 -4.85
N SER A 105 -8.74 -0.87 -3.95
CA SER A 105 -9.95 -1.62 -4.28
C SER A 105 -10.93 -1.55 -3.12
N ASN A 106 -12.04 -0.85 -3.33
CA ASN A 106 -13.13 -0.79 -2.36
C ASN A 106 -13.83 -2.16 -2.23
N GLU A 107 -14.07 -2.83 -3.36
CA GLU A 107 -14.70 -4.16 -3.40
C GLU A 107 -13.90 -5.20 -2.62
N GLN A 108 -12.58 -5.22 -2.80
CA GLN A 108 -11.69 -6.14 -2.09
C GLN A 108 -11.26 -5.60 -0.71
N GLY A 109 -11.70 -4.40 -0.34
CA GLY A 109 -11.42 -3.79 0.96
C GLY A 109 -9.93 -3.60 1.23
N VAL A 110 -9.15 -3.16 0.23
CA VAL A 110 -7.69 -3.03 0.33
C VAL A 110 -7.13 -1.77 -0.34
N ILE A 111 -6.13 -1.16 0.31
CA ILE A 111 -5.32 -0.05 -0.21
C ILE A 111 -3.84 -0.39 0.02
N PHE A 112 -3.06 -0.41 -1.06
CA PHE A 112 -1.60 -0.43 -1.03
C PHE A 112 -1.08 0.97 -1.33
N MET A 113 -0.21 1.46 -0.46
CA MET A 113 0.33 2.80 -0.54
C MET A 113 1.76 2.86 -0.04
N GLU A 114 2.41 4.00 -0.28
CA GLU A 114 3.78 4.27 0.15
C GLU A 114 3.99 4.05 1.65
N ASN A 115 5.08 3.36 1.99
CA ASN A 115 5.53 3.24 3.37
C ASN A 115 6.34 4.47 3.83
N LEU A 116 5.64 5.44 4.42
CA LEU A 116 6.25 6.68 4.90
C LEU A 116 7.28 6.48 6.03
N CYS A 117 7.22 5.36 6.78
CA CYS A 117 8.16 5.07 7.86
C CYS A 117 9.58 4.78 7.35
N LYS A 118 9.70 4.21 6.14
CA LYS A 118 10.99 3.85 5.53
C LYS A 118 11.58 4.98 4.67
N LYS A 119 10.75 5.90 4.16
CA LYS A 119 11.20 7.05 3.34
C LYS A 119 12.17 7.97 4.11
N LYS A 120 12.00 8.10 5.43
CA LYS A 120 12.92 8.87 6.28
C LYS A 120 14.34 8.28 6.30
N ILE A 121 14.48 6.96 6.27
CA ILE A 121 15.79 6.29 6.34
C ILE A 121 16.58 6.46 5.04
N CYS A 122 15.97 6.28 3.86
CA CYS A 122 16.66 6.49 2.58
C CYS A 122 17.06 7.96 2.33
N SER A 123 16.30 8.94 2.84
CA SER A 123 16.66 10.35 2.71
C SER A 123 17.87 10.77 3.57
N LEU A 124 18.13 10.04 4.66
CA LEU A 124 19.28 10.24 5.54
C LEU A 124 20.56 9.60 4.97
N LEU A 125 20.45 8.50 4.23
CA LEU A 125 21.59 7.79 3.62
C LEU A 125 22.11 8.45 2.33
N ARG A 126 21.37 9.39 1.72
CA ARG A 126 21.83 10.16 0.54
C ARG A 126 22.57 11.47 0.89
N LYS A 127 22.83 11.72 2.17
CA LYS A 127 23.49 12.95 2.67
C LYS A 127 24.92 12.75 3.17
N ASN A 128 25.52 11.58 2.98
CA ASN A 128 26.92 11.32 3.31
C ASN A 128 27.68 10.88 2.07
#